data_AF-A0A1I2QBP1-F1
#
_entry.id   AF-A0A1I2QBP1-F1
#
_cell.length_a   1.000
_cell.length_b   1.000
_cell.length_c   1.000
_cell.angle_alpha   90.00
_cell.angle_beta   90.00
_cell.angle_gamma   90.00
#
_symmetry.space_group_name_H-M   'P 1'
#
loop_
_entity.id
_entity.type
_entity.pdbx_description
1 polymer ?
#
loop_
_entity_poly.entity_id
_entity_poly.type
_entity_poly.pdbx_seq_one_letter_code
_entity_poly.pdbx_strand_id
1 'polypeptide(L)' 'MAEPQGEGQRETEDVWDGLVLDESFIRSAETTEPSARARMLAARWREGGPDPQPWRSDEPPAGWFFSKARRRRWRRR' A
#
# COMPACT_ATOMS: atom_id res chain seq x y z
N MET A 1 34.63 -16.97 23.74
CA MET A 1 33.45 -17.54 23.08
C MET A 1 33.38 -16.90 21.71
N ALA A 2 33.73 -17.62 20.64
CA ALA A 2 33.64 -17.12 19.27
C ALA A 2 32.23 -17.41 18.75
N GLU A 3 31.53 -16.37 18.28
CA GLU A 3 30.21 -16.51 17.64
C GLU A 3 30.37 -17.22 16.28
N PRO A 4 29.58 -18.26 15.96
CA PRO A 4 29.66 -18.90 14.65
C PRO A 4 29.16 -17.94 13.56
N GLN A 5 30.09 -17.50 12.71
CA GLN A 5 29.85 -16.52 11.65
C GLN A 5 29.22 -17.16 10.41
N GLY A 6 27.99 -16.76 10.08
CA GLY A 6 27.65 -16.22 8.76
C GLY A 6 27.78 -17.08 7.49
N GLU A 7 27.87 -18.40 7.58
CA GLU A 7 27.89 -19.26 6.39
C GLU A 7 26.51 -19.39 5.71
N GLY A 8 25.43 -19.46 6.49
CA GLY A 8 24.07 -19.51 5.95
C GLY A 8 23.53 -18.20 5.35
N GLN A 9 24.18 -17.05 5.59
CA GLN A 9 23.72 -15.76 5.04
C GLN A 9 24.20 -15.54 3.60
N ARG A 10 25.43 -15.96 3.29
CA ARG A 10 26.03 -15.79 1.95
C ARG A 10 25.37 -16.67 0.89
N GLU A 11 25.07 -17.93 1.23
CA GLU A 11 24.35 -18.83 0.31
C GLU A 11 22.92 -18.35 0.03
N THR A 12 22.27 -17.70 0.99
CA THR A 12 20.94 -17.12 0.77
C THR A 12 20.98 -15.86 -0.09
N GLU A 13 22.00 -15.01 0.04
CA GLU A 13 22.20 -13.81 -0.78
C GLU A 13 22.36 -14.17 -2.27
N ASP A 14 23.19 -15.18 -2.58
CA ASP A 14 23.44 -15.65 -3.95
C ASP A 14 22.16 -16.11 -4.68
N VAL A 15 21.18 -16.67 -3.96
CA VAL A 15 19.91 -17.14 -4.54
C VAL A 15 19.02 -15.96 -4.97
N TRP A 16 19.09 -14.83 -4.27
CA TRP A 16 18.27 -13.65 -4.57
C TRP A 16 18.90 -12.76 -5.63
N ASP A 17 20.23 -12.71 -5.72
CA ASP A 17 20.96 -11.82 -6.64
C ASP A 17 20.73 -12.15 -8.12
N GLY A 18 20.43 -13.42 -8.45
CA GLY A 18 20.12 -13.85 -9.82
C GLY A 18 18.63 -13.86 -10.18
N LEU A 19 17.73 -13.56 -9.22
CA LEU A 19 16.30 -13.73 -9.41
C LEU A 19 15.68 -12.54 -10.14
N VAL A 20 15.09 -12.79 -11.32
CA VAL A 20 14.41 -11.75 -12.10
C VAL A 20 12.92 -11.70 -11.75
N LEU A 21 12.51 -10.65 -11.05
CA LEU A 21 11.12 -10.43 -10.59
C LEU A 21 10.24 -9.78 -11.67
N ASP A 22 10.11 -10.42 -12.82
CA ASP A 22 9.31 -9.93 -13.96
C ASP A 22 7.88 -10.49 -13.99
N GLU A 23 7.13 -10.17 -15.06
CA GLU A 23 5.76 -10.64 -15.20
C GLU A 23 5.67 -12.17 -15.31
N SER A 24 6.64 -12.82 -15.96
CA SER A 24 6.65 -14.28 -16.13
C SER A 24 6.86 -14.97 -14.77
N PHE A 25 7.74 -14.44 -13.94
CA PHE A 25 7.94 -14.89 -12.57
C PHE A 25 6.64 -14.80 -11.76
N ILE A 26 5.95 -13.65 -11.82
CA ILE A 26 4.67 -13.45 -11.12
C ILE A 26 3.62 -14.45 -11.61
N ARG A 27 3.51 -14.68 -12.93
CA ARG A 27 2.53 -15.61 -13.51
C ARG A 27 2.83 -17.08 -13.23
N SER A 28 4.09 -17.41 -12.93
CA SER A 28 4.51 -18.78 -12.60
C SER A 28 4.07 -19.21 -11.21
N ALA A 29 3.70 -18.27 -10.33
CA ALA A 29 3.24 -18.57 -8.99
C ALA A 29 1.99 -19.46 -9.02
N GLU A 30 2.08 -20.62 -8.37
CA GLU A 30 0.98 -21.60 -8.29
C GLU A 30 -0.27 -21.00 -7.60
N THR A 31 -0.05 -20.10 -6.63
CA THR A 31 -1.12 -19.47 -5.86
C THR A 31 -1.09 -17.96 -6.02
N THR A 32 -2.22 -17.38 -6.38
CA THR A 32 -2.42 -15.93 -6.36
C THR A 32 -3.10 -15.54 -5.05
N GLU A 33 -2.31 -15.20 -4.04
CA GLU A 33 -2.86 -14.71 -2.78
C GLU A 33 -3.03 -13.18 -2.79
N PRO A 34 -3.99 -12.64 -2.01
CA PRO A 34 -4.05 -11.21 -1.79
C PRO A 34 -2.75 -10.70 -1.18
N SER A 35 -2.35 -9.48 -1.61
CA SER A 35 -1.18 -8.81 -1.04
C SER A 35 -1.25 -8.79 0.49
N ALA A 36 -0.09 -8.80 1.15
CA ALA A 36 -0.01 -8.76 2.60
C ALA A 36 -0.89 -7.63 3.19
N ARG A 37 -0.90 -6.47 2.53
CA ARG A 37 -1.74 -5.32 2.89
C ARG A 37 -3.24 -5.62 2.78
N ALA A 38 -3.67 -6.32 1.73
CA ALA A 38 -5.07 -6.71 1.56
C ALA A 38 -5.50 -7.69 2.67
N ARG A 39 -4.65 -8.67 3.02
CA ARG A 39 -4.92 -9.58 4.15
C ARG A 39 -4.99 -8.85 5.48
N MET A 40 -4.10 -7.89 5.73
CA MET A 40 -4.16 -7.04 6.93
C MET A 40 -5.46 -6.22 7.01
N LEU A 41 -5.90 -5.61 5.90
CA LEU A 41 -7.17 -4.88 5.85
C LEU A 41 -8.38 -5.79 6.08
N ALA A 42 -8.38 -6.97 5.44
CA ALA A 42 -9.45 -7.95 5.61
C ALA A 42 -9.56 -8.44 7.06
N ALA A 43 -8.42 -8.70 7.72
CA ALA A 43 -8.39 -9.05 9.13
C ALA A 43 -8.92 -7.91 10.01
N ARG A 44 -8.47 -6.67 9.77
CA ARG A 44 -8.93 -5.48 10.50
C ARG A 44 -10.45 -5.27 10.38
N TRP A 45 -11.02 -5.51 9.21
CA TRP A 45 -12.43 -5.23 8.95
C TRP A 45 -13.36 -6.41 9.22
N ARG A 46 -12.84 -7.55 9.69
CA ARG A 46 -13.65 -8.72 10.03
C ARG A 46 -14.67 -8.45 11.13
N GLU A 47 -14.36 -7.56 12.07
CA GLU A 47 -15.25 -7.15 13.18
C GLU A 47 -16.10 -5.92 12.85
N GLY A 48 -15.86 -5.28 11.71
CA GLY A 48 -16.52 -4.04 11.31
C GLY A 48 -15.64 -3.23 10.37
N GLY A 49 -16.13 -3.00 9.16
CA GLY A 49 -15.51 -2.08 8.20
C GLY A 49 -15.71 -0.62 8.61
N PRO A 50 -14.98 0.31 7.98
CA PRO A 50 -15.24 1.74 8.17
C PRO A 50 -16.66 2.08 7.71
N ASP A 51 -17.26 3.08 8.35
CA ASP A 51 -18.55 3.60 7.91
C ASP A 51 -18.48 4.09 6.45
N PRO A 52 -19.56 3.93 5.67
CA PRO A 52 -19.61 4.38 4.29
C PRO A 52 -19.37 5.89 4.24
N GLN A 53 -18.23 6.27 3.65
CA GLN A 53 -17.93 7.66 3.39
C GLN A 53 -18.61 8.12 2.11
N PRO A 54 -19.09 9.37 2.04
CA PRO A 54 -19.65 9.90 0.81
C PRO A 54 -18.58 9.86 -0.30
N TRP A 55 -19.00 9.44 -1.49
CA TRP A 55 -18.20 9.40 -2.73
C TRP A 55 -17.48 10.71 -3.07
N ARG A 56 -17.90 11.81 -2.45
CA ARG A 56 -17.19 13.09 -2.42
C ARG A 56 -17.18 13.61 -0.98
N SER A 57 -16.02 14.01 -0.48
CA SER A 57 -15.94 14.83 0.73
C SER A 57 -16.65 16.16 0.47
N ASP A 58 -17.68 16.46 1.26
CA ASP A 58 -18.33 17.78 1.21
C ASP A 58 -17.37 18.92 1.60
N GLU A 59 -16.36 18.57 2.40
CA GLU A 59 -15.27 19.46 2.76
C GLU A 59 -14.11 19.31 1.77
N PRO A 60 -13.78 20.36 1.00
CA PRO A 60 -12.60 20.33 0.17
C PRO A 60 -11.35 20.32 1.08
N PRO A 61 -10.36 19.43 0.86
CA PRO A 61 -9.07 19.50 1.53
C PRO A 61 -8.50 20.93 1.57
N ALA A 62 -7.88 21.26 2.70
CA ALA A 62 -7.25 22.54 2.92
C ALA A 62 -6.34 22.88 1.73
N GLY A 63 -6.68 23.94 0.99
CA GLY A 63 -5.93 24.37 -0.20
C GLY A 63 -6.57 24.08 -1.55
N TRP A 64 -7.74 23.44 -1.63
CA TRP A 64 -8.40 23.24 -2.93
C TRP A 64 -8.79 24.59 -3.58
N PHE A 65 -8.15 24.89 -4.71
CA PHE A 65 -8.36 26.10 -5.51
C PHE A 65 -9.81 26.29 -6.00
N PHE A 66 -10.62 25.23 -6.09
CA PHE A 66 -12.01 25.25 -6.54
C PHE A 66 -13.06 25.16 -5.41
N SER A 67 -12.64 25.29 -4.14
CA SER A 67 -13.59 25.31 -3.03
C SER A 67 -14.64 26.43 -3.24
N LYS A 68 -15.92 26.10 -3.02
CA LYS A 68 -17.02 27.10 -3.06
C LYS A 68 -16.74 28.27 -2.11
N ALA A 69 -16.06 28.02 -1.00
CA ALA A 69 -15.61 29.04 -0.06
C ALA A 69 -14.67 30.07 -0.72
N ARG A 70 -13.67 29.62 -1.49
CA ARG A 70 -12.77 30.50 -2.24
C ARG A 70 -13.49 31.26 -3.35
N ARG A 71 -14.39 30.59 -4.10
CA ARG A 71 -15.22 31.24 -5.14
C ARG A 71 -16.12 32.35 -4.57
N ARG A 72 -16.74 32.12 -3.41
CA ARG A 72 -17.57 33.14 -2.73
C ARG A 72 -16.78 34.37 -2.31
N ARG A 73 -15.50 34.21 -1.94
CA ARG A 73 -14.61 35.32 -1.58
C ARG A 73 -14.26 36.20 -2.77
N TRP A 74 -14.09 35.62 -3.96
CA TRP A 74 -13.74 36.37 -5.17
C TRP A 74 -14.92 37.12 -5.79
N ARG A 75 -16.17 36.66 -5.60
CA ARG A 75 -17.37 37.38 -6.08
C ARG A 75 -17.79 38.58 -5.22
N ARG A 76 -17.06 38.88 -4.15
CA ARG A 76 -17.30 40.03 -3.25
C ARG A 76 -16.28 41.16 -3.44
N ARG A 77 -15.44 41.07 -4.47
CA ARG A 77 -14.61 42.15 -5.00
C ARG A 77 -15.18 42.56 -6.34
#